data_AF-A0A8T1E5W1-F1
#
_entry.id   AF-A0A8T1E5W1-F1
#
_cell.length_a   1.000
_cell.length_b   1.000
_cell.length_c   1.000
_cell.angle_alpha   90.00
_cell.angle_beta   90.00
_cell.angle_gamma   90.00
#
_symmetry.space_group_name_H-M   'P 1'
#
loop_
_entity.id
_entity.type
_entity.pdbx_description
1 polymer ?
#
loop_
_entity_poly.entity_id
_entity_poly.type
_entity_poly.pdbx_seq_one_letter_code
_entity_poly.pdbx_strand_id
1 'polypeptide(L)'
;QVREGDDGIYLDVFSNKVLPFDLDTTAKAVWDHFKGADKHRGKVYEKTAKILDESDTIVENFAKEMYVGSTHAMFRVKQVLRRYEEKDRVVVVFISIKTPLEVVDEPFAGLTHRHQCYAVAKR
;
A
#
# COMPACT_ATOMS: atom_id res chain seq x y z
N GLN A 1 6.75 9.84 12.31
CA GLN A 1 6.57 9.99 13.77
C GLN A 1 6.12 8.66 14.32
N VAL A 2 6.65 8.23 15.47
CA VAL A 2 6.14 7.05 16.20
C VAL A 2 5.37 7.55 17.41
N ARG A 3 4.20 6.96 17.68
CA ARG A 3 3.37 7.30 18.84
C ARG A 3 2.66 6.06 19.38
N GLU A 4 2.54 5.98 20.70
CA GLU A 4 1.71 4.98 21.37
C GLU A 4 0.25 5.45 21.41
N GLY A 5 -0.68 4.50 21.39
CA GLY A 5 -2.10 4.74 21.61
C GLY A 5 -2.78 3.49 22.11
N ASP A 6 -4.08 3.58 22.38
CA ASP A 6 -4.84 2.54 23.08
C ASP A 6 -4.84 1.18 22.36
N ASP A 7 -4.75 1.18 21.02
CA ASP A 7 -4.73 -0.03 20.19
C ASP A 7 -3.31 -0.43 19.71
N GLY A 8 -2.26 0.17 20.27
CA GLY A 8 -0.86 -0.18 19.99
C GLY A 8 0.00 0.98 19.47
N ILE A 9 1.00 0.65 18.65
CA ILE A 9 2.00 1.61 18.15
C ILE A 9 1.62 2.09 16.74
N TYR A 10 1.61 3.39 16.55
CA TYR A 10 1.35 4.04 15.25
C TYR A 10 2.64 4.64 14.70
N LEU A 11 2.84 4.47 13.38
CA LEU A 11 3.94 5.05 12.63
C LEU A 11 3.37 5.89 11.48
N ASP A 12 3.60 7.20 11.55
CA ASP A 12 3.22 8.15 10.52
C ASP A 12 4.42 8.44 9.61
N VAL A 13 4.24 8.26 8.29
CA VAL A 13 5.26 8.49 7.26
C VAL A 13 4.69 9.43 6.20
N PHE A 14 5.40 10.52 5.94
CA PHE A 14 5.02 11.50 4.92
C PHE A 14 6.19 11.76 3.99
N SER A 15 5.89 11.90 2.70
CA SER A 15 6.84 12.30 1.68
C SER A 15 6.11 13.10 0.62
N ASN A 16 6.73 14.18 0.15
CA ASN A 16 6.22 15.05 -0.89
C ASN A 16 7.30 15.31 -1.95
N LYS A 17 6.88 15.50 -3.19
CA LYS A 17 7.75 15.88 -4.31
C LYS A 17 7.00 16.84 -5.23
N VAL A 18 7.71 17.82 -5.77
CA VAL A 18 7.23 18.61 -6.90
C VAL A 18 7.61 17.86 -8.17
N LEU A 19 6.66 17.67 -9.07
CA LEU A 19 6.85 16.98 -10.33
C LEU A 19 6.72 17.99 -11.47
N PRO A 20 7.61 17.99 -12.47
CA PRO A 20 7.57 18.92 -13.60
C PRO A 20 6.58 18.47 -14.68
N PHE A 21 5.41 17.99 -14.28
CA PHE A 21 4.36 17.49 -15.16
C PHE A 21 3.02 18.07 -14.72
N ASP A 22 2.07 18.12 -15.66
CA ASP A 22 0.70 18.53 -15.33
C ASP A 22 0.00 17.49 -14.42
N LEU A 23 -1.15 17.91 -13.87
CA LEU A 23 -1.92 17.09 -12.94
C LEU A 23 -2.45 15.81 -13.57
N ASP A 24 -2.88 15.83 -14.84
CA ASP A 24 -3.46 14.67 -15.52
C ASP A 24 -2.38 13.60 -15.74
N THR A 25 -1.24 14.01 -16.31
CA THR A 25 -0.07 13.15 -16.50
C THR A 25 0.37 12.51 -15.18
N THR A 26 0.46 13.33 -14.12
CA THR A 26 0.86 12.86 -12.80
C THR A 26 -0.15 11.90 -12.20
N ALA A 27 -1.44 12.24 -12.24
CA ALA A 27 -2.52 11.43 -11.67
C ALA A 27 -2.65 10.07 -12.37
N LYS A 28 -2.53 10.06 -13.71
CA LYS A 28 -2.49 8.83 -14.49
C LYS A 28 -1.32 7.94 -14.07
N ALA A 29 -0.11 8.50 -13.97
CA ALA A 29 1.06 7.74 -13.54
C ALA A 29 0.91 7.17 -12.12
N VAL A 30 0.34 7.95 -11.19
CA VAL A 30 0.03 7.48 -9.83
C VAL A 30 -0.96 6.32 -9.86
N TRP A 31 -2.03 6.41 -10.64
CA TRP A 31 -3.02 5.33 -10.72
C TRP A 31 -2.47 4.07 -11.38
N ASP A 32 -1.73 4.22 -12.48
CA ASP A 32 -1.09 3.11 -13.17
C ASP A 32 -0.08 2.40 -12.26
N HIS A 33 0.68 3.15 -11.44
CA HIS A 33 1.54 2.58 -10.39
C HIS A 33 0.74 1.70 -9.42
N PHE A 34 -0.42 2.17 -8.95
CA PHE A 34 -1.27 1.40 -8.05
C PHE A 34 -2.03 0.24 -8.70
N LYS A 35 -2.19 0.20 -10.02
CA LYS A 35 -2.69 -0.99 -10.74
C LYS A 35 -1.60 -2.04 -10.93
N GLY A 36 -0.37 -1.60 -11.15
CA GLY A 36 0.77 -2.48 -11.41
C GLY A 36 1.19 -3.37 -10.25
N ALA A 37 2.12 -4.29 -10.53
CA ALA A 37 2.79 -5.12 -9.54
C ALA A 37 4.03 -4.44 -8.92
N ASP A 38 4.64 -3.48 -9.63
CA ASP A 38 5.90 -2.82 -9.24
C ASP A 38 5.82 -2.01 -7.94
N LYS A 39 4.60 -1.64 -7.52
CA LYS A 39 4.35 -0.98 -6.23
C LYS A 39 4.75 -1.85 -5.03
N HIS A 40 4.84 -3.16 -5.20
CA HIS A 40 5.16 -4.07 -4.10
C HIS A 40 6.68 -4.26 -3.98
N ARG A 41 7.29 -3.62 -2.97
CA ARG A 41 8.69 -3.89 -2.61
C ARG A 41 8.88 -5.32 -2.09
N GLY A 42 9.80 -6.10 -2.63
CA GLY A 42 10.03 -7.50 -2.22
C GLY A 42 9.37 -8.49 -3.18
N LYS A 43 9.34 -9.78 -2.82
CA LYS A 43 8.74 -10.81 -3.67
C LYS A 43 7.27 -10.98 -3.32
N VAL A 44 6.43 -11.10 -4.35
CA VAL A 44 4.99 -11.30 -4.20
C VAL A 44 4.63 -12.67 -4.77
N TYR A 45 3.83 -13.41 -4.01
CA TYR A 45 3.37 -14.75 -4.35
C TYR A 45 1.83 -14.79 -4.30
N GLU A 46 1.24 -15.74 -5.03
CA GLU A 46 -0.20 -16.04 -4.97
C GLU A 46 -1.12 -14.83 -5.14
N LYS A 47 -0.70 -13.86 -5.98
CA LYS A 47 -1.43 -12.61 -6.13
C LYS A 47 -2.75 -12.82 -6.85
N THR A 48 -3.84 -12.50 -6.17
CA THR A 48 -5.16 -12.30 -6.75
C THR A 48 -5.47 -10.82 -6.71
N ALA A 49 -5.80 -10.22 -7.86
CA ALA A 49 -6.23 -8.83 -7.95
C ALA A 49 -7.53 -8.74 -8.74
N LYS A 50 -8.47 -7.95 -8.25
CA LYS A 50 -9.67 -7.55 -8.97
C LYS A 50 -9.65 -6.04 -9.13
N ILE A 51 -9.54 -5.59 -10.38
CA ILE A 51 -9.70 -4.18 -10.73
C ILE A 51 -11.17 -3.98 -11.10
N LEU A 52 -11.83 -3.07 -10.40
CA LEU A 52 -13.22 -2.71 -10.58
C LEU A 52 -13.26 -1.32 -11.23
N ASP A 53 -12.99 -1.28 -12.54
CA ASP A 53 -12.80 -0.04 -13.30
C ASP A 53 -13.96 0.95 -13.14
N GLU A 54 -15.21 0.47 -13.14
CA GLU A 54 -16.41 1.29 -12.94
C GLU A 54 -16.43 2.09 -11.62
N SER A 55 -15.70 1.59 -10.62
CA SER A 55 -15.67 2.17 -9.27
C SER A 55 -14.29 2.73 -8.90
N ASP A 56 -13.34 2.71 -9.84
CA ASP A 56 -11.96 3.11 -9.61
C ASP A 56 -11.34 2.41 -8.37
N THR A 57 -11.69 1.15 -8.18
CA THR A 57 -11.34 0.37 -6.97
C THR A 57 -10.51 -0.85 -7.35
N ILE A 58 -9.47 -1.12 -6.55
CA ILE A 58 -8.62 -2.30 -6.69
C ILE A 58 -8.70 -3.09 -5.39
N VAL A 59 -9.01 -4.38 -5.49
CA VAL A 59 -9.01 -5.32 -4.37
C VAL A 59 -7.92 -6.36 -4.61
N GLU A 60 -7.00 -6.52 -3.66
CA GLU A 60 -5.88 -7.46 -3.78
C GLU A 60 -5.77 -8.37 -2.55
N ASN A 61 -5.38 -9.61 -2.81
CA ASN A 61 -5.00 -10.61 -1.82
C ASN A 61 -3.76 -11.33 -2.32
N PHE A 62 -2.68 -11.31 -1.54
CA PHE A 62 -1.40 -11.89 -1.94
C PHE A 62 -0.56 -12.26 -0.73
N ALA A 63 0.39 -13.19 -0.93
CA ALA A 63 1.49 -13.41 -0.01
C ALA A 63 2.69 -12.55 -0.41
N LYS A 64 3.47 -12.11 0.57
CA LYS A 64 4.59 -11.19 0.33
C LYS A 64 5.75 -11.50 1.24
N GLU A 65 6.92 -11.62 0.66
CA GLU A 65 8.19 -11.72 1.37
C GLU A 65 8.93 -10.39 1.33
N MET A 66 9.37 -9.93 2.50
CA MET A 66 10.11 -8.70 2.67
C MET A 66 11.44 -8.96 3.36
N TYR A 67 12.47 -8.21 2.95
CA TYR A 67 13.81 -8.26 3.52
C TYR A 67 14.18 -6.90 4.10
N VAL A 68 14.70 -6.89 5.33
CA VAL A 68 15.29 -5.72 6.00
C VAL A 68 16.61 -6.15 6.62
N GLY A 69 17.73 -5.79 5.99
CA GLY A 69 19.05 -6.32 6.38
C GLY A 69 19.09 -7.83 6.22
N SER A 70 19.48 -8.55 7.28
CA SER A 70 19.47 -10.02 7.34
C SER A 70 18.13 -10.62 7.78
N THR A 71 17.14 -9.80 8.11
CA THR A 71 15.81 -10.27 8.53
C THR A 71 14.91 -10.40 7.31
N HIS A 72 14.30 -11.57 7.13
CA HIS A 72 13.20 -11.78 6.19
C HIS A 72 11.91 -12.11 6.93
N ALA A 73 10.79 -11.73 6.32
CA ALA A 73 9.46 -11.99 6.86
C ALA A 73 8.45 -12.22 5.73
N MET A 74 7.59 -13.21 5.93
CA MET A 74 6.49 -13.57 5.06
C MET A 74 5.18 -13.03 5.63
N PHE A 75 4.35 -12.43 4.78
CA PHE A 75 3.07 -11.86 5.17
C PHE A 75 1.95 -12.33 4.25
N ARG A 76 0.77 -12.55 4.80
CA ARG A 76 -0.48 -12.50 4.03
C ARG A 76 -1.02 -11.08 4.04
N VAL A 77 -1.33 -10.56 2.86
CA VAL A 77 -1.81 -9.19 2.68
C VAL A 77 -3.18 -9.20 2.03
N LYS A 78 -4.11 -8.46 2.62
CA LYS A 78 -5.39 -8.08 2.00
C LYS A 78 -5.44 -6.57 1.92
N GLN A 79 -5.77 -6.01 0.75
CA GLN A 79 -5.88 -4.57 0.61
C GLN A 79 -6.96 -4.14 -0.38
N VAL A 80 -7.49 -2.95 -0.11
CA VAL A 80 -8.42 -2.25 -1.00
C VAL A 80 -7.87 -0.86 -1.22
N LEU A 81 -7.83 -0.45 -2.49
CA LEU A 81 -7.43 0.87 -2.94
C LEU A 81 -8.58 1.48 -3.72
N ARG A 82 -8.78 2.79 -3.59
CA ARG A 82 -9.75 3.53 -4.40
C ARG A 82 -9.19 4.88 -4.80
N ARG A 83 -9.41 5.24 -6.07
CA ARG A 83 -9.08 6.57 -6.62
C ARG A 83 -10.31 7.48 -6.58
N TYR A 84 -10.07 8.74 -6.25
CA TYR A 84 -11.04 9.82 -6.26
C TYR A 84 -10.48 10.97 -7.09
N GLU A 85 -11.22 11.36 -8.11
CA GLU A 85 -10.90 12.53 -8.93
C GLU A 85 -11.69 13.73 -8.42
N GLU A 86 -11.00 14.81 -8.11
CA GLU A 86 -11.57 16.08 -7.70
C GLU A 86 -11.06 17.19 -8.62
N LYS A 87 -11.68 18.38 -8.55
CA LYS A 87 -11.39 19.50 -9.46
C LYS A 87 -9.89 19.83 -9.57
N ASP A 88 -9.18 19.87 -8.44
CA ASP A 88 -7.80 20.36 -8.37
C ASP A 88 -6.81 19.31 -7.85
N ARG A 89 -7.27 18.07 -7.65
CA ARG A 89 -6.44 16.97 -7.13
C ARG A 89 -7.01 15.60 -7.47
N VAL A 90 -6.14 14.60 -7.45
CA VAL A 90 -6.51 13.19 -7.45
C VAL A 90 -5.96 12.54 -6.21
N VAL A 91 -6.81 11.78 -5.51
CA VAL A 91 -6.49 11.11 -4.26
C VAL A 91 -6.65 9.61 -4.44
N VAL A 92 -5.61 8.84 -4.14
CA VAL A 92 -5.71 7.38 -4.01
C VAL A 92 -5.63 7.05 -2.54
N VAL A 93 -6.69 6.47 -1.98
CA VAL A 93 -6.71 5.99 -0.59
C VAL A 93 -6.58 4.48 -0.61
N PHE A 94 -5.81 3.92 0.33
CA PHE A 94 -5.78 2.48 0.52
C PHE A 94 -5.72 2.06 1.98
N ILE A 95 -6.41 0.95 2.26
CA ILE A 95 -6.35 0.25 3.53
C ILE A 95 -5.77 -1.13 3.25
N SER A 96 -4.73 -1.50 3.99
CA SER A 96 -4.08 -2.80 3.88
C SER A 96 -3.95 -3.42 5.27
N ILE A 97 -4.29 -4.70 5.37
CA ILE A 97 -4.04 -5.53 6.55
C ILE A 97 -2.96 -6.54 6.16
N LYS A 98 -1.91 -6.62 6.97
CA LYS A 98 -0.81 -7.56 6.80
C LYS A 98 -0.69 -8.40 8.04
N THR A 99 -0.86 -9.70 7.87
CA THR A 99 -0.69 -10.69 8.93
C THR A 99 0.60 -11.44 8.65
N PRO A 100 1.59 -11.42 9.55
CA PRO A 100 2.80 -12.22 9.41
C PRO A 100 2.43 -13.70 9.41
N LEU A 101 3.11 -14.46 8.56
CA LEU A 101 3.07 -15.91 8.53
C LEU A 101 4.34 -16.44 9.21
N GLU A 102 5.50 -15.95 8.78
CA GLU A 102 6.82 -16.36 9.25
C GLU A 102 7.73 -15.14 9.38
N VAL A 103 8.65 -15.17 10.35
CA VAL A 103 9.72 -14.19 10.54
C VAL A 103 10.99 -14.96 10.89
N VAL A 104 12.06 -14.81 10.11
CA VAL A 104 13.30 -15.60 10.27
C VAL A 104 12.99 -17.11 10.31
N ASP A 105 12.20 -17.58 9.34
CA ASP A 105 11.77 -18.98 9.18
C ASP A 105 10.96 -19.59 10.33
N GLU A 106 10.53 -18.78 11.31
CA GLU A 106 9.69 -19.22 12.42
C GLU A 106 8.27 -18.66 12.32
N PRO A 107 7.22 -19.45 12.60
CA PRO A 107 5.85 -18.97 12.63
C PRO A 107 5.69 -17.78 13.59
N PHE A 108 5.09 -16.69 13.10
CA PHE A 108 4.94 -15.47 13.90
C PHE A 108 3.48 -15.03 13.93
N ALA A 109 2.78 -15.39 15.01
CA ALA A 109 1.37 -15.07 15.22
C ALA A 109 1.18 -13.90 16.20
N GLY A 110 -0.04 -13.35 16.26
CA GLY A 110 -0.42 -12.35 17.27
C GLY A 110 -0.10 -10.90 16.91
N LEU A 111 0.61 -10.65 15.81
CA LEU A 111 0.82 -9.30 15.26
C LEU A 111 -0.04 -9.10 14.01
N THR A 112 -0.60 -7.90 13.82
CA THR A 112 -1.23 -7.50 12.56
C THR A 112 -0.92 -6.05 12.29
N HIS A 113 -0.44 -5.76 11.09
CA HIS A 113 -0.19 -4.38 10.67
C HIS A 113 -1.37 -3.87 9.87
N ARG A 114 -1.97 -2.77 10.32
CA ARG A 114 -2.96 -2.02 9.56
C ARG A 114 -2.33 -0.77 8.99
N HIS A 115 -2.30 -0.69 7.67
CA HIS A 115 -1.86 0.48 6.93
C HIS A 115 -3.09 1.26 6.47
N GLN A 116 -3.15 2.53 6.85
CA GLN A 116 -4.07 3.51 6.29
C GLN A 116 -3.22 4.55 5.57
N CYS A 117 -3.36 4.61 4.26
CA CYS A 117 -2.43 5.37 3.44
C CYS A 117 -3.18 6.11 2.34
N TYR A 118 -2.57 7.19 1.88
CA TYR A 118 -3.07 7.93 0.73
C TYR A 118 -1.91 8.48 -0.09
N ALA A 119 -2.16 8.67 -1.38
CA ALA A 119 -1.33 9.43 -2.29
C ALA A 119 -2.17 10.55 -2.89
N VAL A 120 -1.59 11.75 -3.00
CA VAL A 120 -2.27 12.92 -3.56
C VAL A 120 -1.41 13.50 -4.68
N ALA A 121 -1.98 13.57 -5.88
CA ALA A 121 -1.50 14.45 -6.94
C ALA A 121 -2.35 15.72 -6.90
N LYS A 122 -1.73 16.90 -6.88
CA LYS A 122 -2.41 18.19 -6.83
C LYS A 122 -1.56 19.26 -7.52
N ARG A 123 -2.20 20.35 -7.95
CA ARG A 123 -1.52 21.55 -8.46
C ARG A 123 -0.78 22.28 -7.34
#